data_AF-A0AAR2JZ42-F1
#
_entry.id   AF-A0AAR2JZ42-F1
#
_cell.length_a   1.000
_cell.length_b   1.000
_cell.length_c   1.000
_cell.angle_alpha   90.00
_cell.angle_beta   90.00
_cell.angle_gamma   90.00
#
_symmetry.space_group_name_H-M   'P 1'
#
loop_
_entity.id
_entity.type
_entity.pdbx_description
1 polymer ?
#
loop_
_entity_poly.entity_id
_entity_poly.type
_entity_poly.pdbx_seq_one_letter_code
_entity_poly.pdbx_strand_id
1 'polypeptide(L)'
;HRADPTPSSPGCPTLREFDRPFVLPQQLRDSCRRWLLSEERDSEEVLDLVVLEQFITRLPEETAAWVQCHQPESLDKATELAHMAAYSGAGAPTQETSLSPSLSPYSCSPKKGSSSP
;
A
#
# COMPACT_ATOMS: atom_id res chain seq x y z
N HIS A 1 10.67 68.77 21.37
CA HIS A 1 11.15 67.46 21.84
C HIS A 1 10.01 66.47 21.67
N ARG A 2 9.97 65.76 20.54
CA ARG A 2 8.97 64.72 20.26
C ARG A 2 9.56 63.42 20.78
N ALA A 3 8.90 62.77 21.74
CA ALA A 3 9.28 61.42 22.15
C ALA A 3 8.87 60.46 21.03
N ASP A 4 9.83 59.75 20.47
CA ASP A 4 9.60 58.63 19.55
C ASP A 4 8.88 57.48 20.29
N PRO A 5 7.88 56.82 19.67
CA PRO A 5 7.37 55.57 20.19
C PRO A 5 8.41 54.45 19.97
N THR A 6 8.85 53.86 21.08
CA THR A 6 9.78 52.73 21.13
C THR A 6 9.31 51.52 20.32
N PRO A 7 10.23 50.75 19.72
CA PRO A 7 9.91 49.65 18.84
C PRO A 7 9.20 48.52 19.58
N SER A 8 8.16 48.02 18.92
CA SER A 8 7.38 46.84 19.24
C SER A 8 8.21 45.72 19.87
N SER A 9 7.76 45.26 21.04
CA SER A 9 8.28 44.08 21.70
C SER A 9 8.16 42.84 20.78
N PRO A 10 9.25 42.08 20.54
CA PRO A 10 9.17 40.81 19.82
C PRO A 10 8.71 39.73 20.81
N GLY A 11 7.40 39.69 21.04
CA GLY A 11 6.75 38.76 21.95
C GLY A 11 5.88 37.76 21.21
N CYS A 12 6.48 36.60 20.93
CA CYS A 12 5.84 35.31 20.65
C CYS A 12 5.51 34.99 19.17
N PRO A 13 6.14 33.94 18.58
CA PRO A 13 5.85 33.49 17.23
C PRO A 13 4.47 32.82 17.18
N THR A 14 3.69 33.24 16.18
CA THR A 14 2.72 32.43 15.43
C THR A 14 2.19 31.21 16.18
N LEU A 15 1.02 31.36 16.83
CA LEU A 15 0.14 30.23 17.07
C LEU A 15 -0.07 29.59 15.70
N ARG A 16 0.57 28.45 15.47
CA ARG A 16 0.65 27.80 14.17
C ARG A 16 -0.77 27.74 13.62
N GLU A 17 -1.02 28.25 12.42
CA GLU A 17 -2.34 28.22 11.79
C GLU A 17 -2.96 26.81 11.75
N PHE A 18 -2.13 25.79 11.93
CA PHE A 18 -2.46 24.38 12.14
C PHE A 18 -3.26 24.05 13.42
N ASP A 19 -3.21 24.89 14.48
CA ASP A 19 -3.88 24.63 15.76
C ASP A 19 -5.33 25.16 15.81
N ARG A 20 -5.85 25.71 14.71
CA ARG A 20 -7.29 26.02 14.66
C ARG A 20 -8.07 24.72 14.41
N PRO A 21 -9.00 24.32 15.29
CA PRO A 21 -9.71 23.03 15.21
C PRO A 21 -10.51 22.84 13.91
N PHE A 22 -10.78 23.93 13.18
CA PHE A 22 -11.48 23.92 11.90
C PHE A 22 -10.56 23.88 10.66
N VAL A 23 -9.28 24.25 10.82
CA VAL A 23 -8.32 24.31 9.71
C VAL A 23 -7.75 22.94 9.42
N LEU A 24 -7.43 22.15 10.45
CA LEU A 24 -6.89 20.81 10.29
C LEU A 24 -7.81 19.88 9.46
N PRO A 25 -9.13 19.79 9.72
CA PRO A 25 -10.01 18.95 8.91
C PRO A 25 -10.11 19.40 7.43
N GLN A 26 -10.06 20.71 7.17
CA GLN A 26 -10.08 21.22 5.79
C GLN A 26 -8.79 20.87 5.05
N GLN A 27 -7.63 21.08 5.68
CA GLN A 27 -6.35 20.71 5.10
C GLN A 27 -6.22 19.20 4.85
N LEU A 28 -6.74 18.37 5.75
CA LEU A 28 -6.79 16.92 5.54
C LEU A 28 -7.66 16.56 4.33
N ARG A 29 -8.84 17.17 4.19
CA ARG A 29 -9.73 16.95 3.03
C ARG A 29 -9.07 17.35 1.72
N ASP A 30 -8.40 18.50 1.68
CA ASP A 30 -7.70 18.98 0.48
C ASP A 30 -6.49 18.12 0.12
N SER A 31 -5.85 17.53 1.13
CA SER A 31 -4.73 16.59 0.94
C SER A 31 -5.24 15.24 0.44
N CYS A 32 -6.30 14.68 1.04
CA CYS A 32 -6.97 13.47 0.57
C CYS A 32 -7.48 13.62 -0.86
N ARG A 33 -8.07 14.78 -1.20
CA ARG A 33 -8.53 15.06 -2.56
C ARG A 33 -7.38 15.10 -3.56
N ARG A 34 -6.27 15.77 -3.26
CA ARG A 34 -5.09 15.78 -4.14
C ARG A 34 -4.48 14.39 -4.32
N TRP A 35 -4.54 13.56 -3.28
CA TRP A 35 -4.05 12.18 -3.38
C TRP A 35 -5.00 11.29 -4.21
N LEU A 36 -6.31 11.42 -4.00
CA LEU A 36 -7.33 10.65 -4.74
C LEU A 36 -7.54 11.15 -6.19
N LEU A 37 -7.34 12.45 -6.48
CA LEU A 37 -7.59 13.08 -7.77
C LEU A 37 -6.30 13.58 -8.43
N SER A 38 -5.19 12.90 -8.18
CA SER A 38 -3.91 13.29 -8.79
C SER A 38 -4.05 13.31 -10.32
N GLU A 39 -3.64 14.38 -11.00
CA GLU A 39 -3.77 14.54 -12.47
C GLU A 39 -3.07 13.43 -13.27
N GLU A 40 -2.19 12.65 -12.64
CA GLU A 40 -1.41 11.57 -13.24
C GLU A 40 -2.00 10.16 -13.02
N ARG A 41 -2.97 9.98 -12.12
CA ARG A 41 -3.54 8.67 -11.75
C ARG A 41 -5.05 8.78 -11.56
N ASP A 42 -5.82 7.88 -12.18
CA ASP A 42 -7.26 7.84 -11.95
C ASP A 42 -7.56 7.51 -10.48
N SER A 43 -8.58 8.14 -9.89
CA SER A 43 -8.98 7.86 -8.50
C SER A 43 -9.29 6.39 -8.26
N GLU A 44 -9.83 5.70 -9.26
CA GLU A 44 -10.09 4.26 -9.23
C GLU A 44 -8.79 3.46 -9.20
N GLU A 45 -7.76 3.90 -9.94
CA GLU A 45 -6.44 3.23 -9.95
C GLU A 45 -5.76 3.31 -8.58
N VAL A 46 -5.85 4.47 -7.92
CA VAL A 46 -5.34 4.65 -6.55
C VAL A 46 -6.10 3.78 -5.56
N LEU A 47 -7.43 3.67 -5.70
CA LEU A 47 -8.24 2.78 -4.87
C LEU A 47 -7.87 1.31 -5.12
N ASP A 48 -7.69 0.89 -6.36
CA ASP A 48 -7.31 -0.47 -6.71
C ASP A 48 -5.96 -0.87 -6.09
N LEU A 49 -4.99 0.04 -6.07
CA LEU A 49 -3.70 -0.19 -5.40
C LEU A 49 -3.85 -0.35 -3.88
N VAL A 50 -4.68 0.48 -3.23
CA VAL A 50 -4.97 0.33 -1.80
C VAL A 50 -5.69 -0.99 -1.53
N VAL A 51 -6.67 -1.34 -2.35
CA VAL A 51 -7.41 -2.58 -2.20
C VAL A 51 -6.48 -3.77 -2.40
N LEU A 52 -5.58 -3.72 -3.38
CA LEU A 52 -4.56 -4.74 -3.63
C LEU A 52 -3.61 -4.92 -2.44
N GLU A 53 -3.03 -3.83 -1.91
CA GLU A 53 -2.16 -3.88 -0.73
C GLU A 53 -2.92 -4.45 0.47
N GLN A 54 -4.14 -3.96 0.68
CA GLN A 54 -4.95 -4.36 1.81
C GLN A 54 -5.44 -5.81 1.68
N PHE A 55 -5.71 -6.28 0.47
CA PHE A 55 -6.05 -7.67 0.17
C PHE A 55 -4.89 -8.58 0.56
N ILE A 56 -3.69 -8.29 0.07
CA ILE A 56 -2.48 -9.07 0.34
C ILE A 56 -2.19 -9.15 1.84
N THR A 57 -2.32 -8.04 2.58
CA THR A 57 -2.05 -8.00 4.03
C THR A 57 -3.09 -8.75 4.88
N ARG A 58 -4.28 -9.04 4.34
CA ARG A 58 -5.33 -9.82 5.01
C ARG A 58 -5.29 -11.31 4.71
N LEU A 59 -4.48 -11.74 3.74
CA LEU A 59 -4.30 -13.16 3.46
C LEU A 59 -3.54 -13.85 4.61
N PRO A 60 -3.75 -15.17 4.80
CA PRO A 60 -2.89 -15.97 5.68
C PRO A 60 -1.42 -15.83 5.30
N GLU A 61 -0.52 -15.85 6.28
CA GLU A 61 0.92 -15.53 6.11
C GLU A 61 1.58 -16.29 4.94
N GLU A 62 1.35 -17.60 4.84
CA GLU A 62 1.90 -18.47 3.79
C GLU A 62 1.38 -18.08 2.39
N THR A 63 0.08 -17.77 2.28
CA THR A 63 -0.54 -17.30 1.03
C THR A 63 -0.08 -15.89 0.68
N ALA A 64 -0.01 -14.98 1.65
CA ALA A 64 0.43 -13.60 1.46
C ALA A 64 1.87 -13.55 0.94
N ALA A 65 2.78 -14.32 1.56
CA ALA A 65 4.17 -14.43 1.13
C ALA A 65 4.27 -14.94 -0.31
N TRP A 66 3.46 -15.95 -0.66
CA TRP A 66 3.43 -16.50 -2.02
C TRP A 66 2.93 -15.50 -3.05
N VAL A 67 1.82 -14.81 -2.76
CA VAL A 67 1.24 -13.78 -3.65
C VAL A 67 2.21 -12.60 -3.83
N GLN A 68 2.79 -12.08 -2.74
CA GLN A 68 3.78 -10.98 -2.80
C GLN A 68 4.99 -11.33 -3.65
N CYS A 69 5.44 -12.58 -3.57
CA CYS A 69 6.54 -13.09 -4.35
C CYS A 69 6.36 -12.96 -5.87
N HIS A 70 5.12 -12.97 -6.33
CA HIS A 70 4.76 -12.84 -7.73
C HIS A 70 4.48 -11.40 -8.18
N GLN A 71 4.59 -10.42 -7.27
CA GLN A 71 4.41 -8.99 -7.52
C GLN A 71 3.17 -8.70 -8.39
N PRO A 72 1.95 -8.99 -7.89
CA PRO A 72 0.74 -8.70 -8.65
C PRO A 72 0.62 -7.18 -8.86
N GLU A 73 0.26 -6.80 -10.08
CA GLU A 73 0.02 -5.40 -10.46
C GLU A 73 -1.46 -5.03 -10.40
N SER A 74 -2.34 -6.02 -10.17
CA SER A 74 -3.80 -5.85 -10.09
C SER A 74 -4.42 -6.79 -9.06
N LEU A 75 -5.60 -6.40 -8.57
CA LEU A 75 -6.39 -7.20 -7.64
C LEU A 75 -6.79 -8.55 -8.23
N ASP A 76 -7.16 -8.59 -9.51
CA ASP A 76 -7.53 -9.83 -10.20
C ASP A 76 -6.38 -10.84 -10.19
N LYS A 77 -5.17 -10.38 -10.53
CA LYS A 77 -3.97 -11.22 -10.53
C LYS A 77 -3.63 -11.70 -9.12
N ALA A 78 -3.74 -10.83 -8.11
CA ALA A 78 -3.52 -11.23 -6.72
C ALA A 78 -4.55 -12.27 -6.25
N THR A 79 -5.80 -12.14 -6.68
CA THR A 79 -6.89 -13.07 -6.34
C THR A 79 -6.67 -14.43 -6.97
N GLU A 80 -6.34 -14.49 -8.25
CA GLU A 80 -5.98 -15.73 -8.96
C GLU A 80 -4.80 -16.42 -8.27
N LEU A 81 -3.76 -15.65 -7.92
CA LEU A 81 -2.60 -16.17 -7.20
C LEU A 81 -3.00 -16.74 -5.82
N ALA A 82 -3.77 -15.99 -5.03
CA ALA A 82 -4.25 -16.47 -3.74
C ALA A 82 -5.08 -17.75 -3.87
N HIS A 83 -5.90 -17.86 -4.93
CA HIS A 83 -6.72 -19.02 -5.23
C HIS A 83 -5.87 -20.26 -5.54
N MET A 84 -4.84 -20.09 -6.38
CA MET A 84 -3.88 -21.14 -6.73
C MET A 84 -3.11 -21.63 -5.50
N ALA A 85 -2.69 -20.72 -4.62
CA ALA A 85 -2.03 -21.06 -3.37
C ALA A 85 -2.95 -21.86 -2.43
N ALA A 86 -4.23 -21.48 -2.32
CA ALA A 86 -5.21 -22.16 -1.48
C ALA A 86 -5.48 -23.61 -1.95
N TYR A 87 -5.53 -23.85 -3.27
CA TYR A 87 -5.69 -25.21 -3.80
C TYR A 87 -4.42 -26.05 -3.74
N SER A 88 -3.24 -25.43 -3.82
CA SER A 88 -1.96 -26.15 -3.73
C SER A 88 -1.62 -26.55 -2.28
N GLY A 89 -2.19 -25.87 -1.28
CA GLY A 89 -2.08 -26.21 0.15
C GLY A 89 -3.17 -27.17 0.66
N ALA A 90 -4.12 -27.57 -0.18
CA ALA A 90 -5.22 -28.47 0.19
C ALA A 90 -4.98 -29.93 -0.29
N GLY A 91 -4.27 -30.73 0.51
CA GLY A 91 -4.52 -32.18 0.57
C GLY A 91 -5.52 -32.46 1.71
N ALA A 92 -6.49 -33.39 1.67
CA ALA A 92 -6.66 -34.61 0.88
C ALA A 92 -8.13 -35.16 1.01
N PRO A 93 -8.47 -36.31 0.39
CA PRO A 93 -8.20 -37.58 1.08
C PRO A 93 -7.29 -38.55 0.29
N THR A 94 -6.65 -39.40 1.09
CA THR A 94 -5.59 -40.39 0.84
C THR A 94 -5.85 -41.35 -0.32
N GLN A 95 -4.80 -41.66 -1.09
CA GLN A 95 -4.28 -43.03 -1.26
C GLN A 95 -2.95 -43.01 -2.03
N GLU A 96 -2.03 -43.85 -1.58
CA GLU A 96 -0.64 -43.98 -2.00
C GLU A 96 -0.46 -43.99 -3.53
N THR A 97 0.42 -43.12 -4.03
CA THR A 97 1.26 -43.44 -5.18
C THR A 97 2.58 -42.70 -5.01
N SER A 98 3.59 -43.46 -4.62
CA SER A 98 5.00 -43.15 -4.80
C SER A 98 5.22 -42.61 -6.20
N LEU A 99 5.47 -41.31 -6.34
CA LEU A 99 6.29 -40.67 -7.36
C LEU A 99 6.37 -39.19 -6.98
N SER A 100 7.51 -38.76 -6.43
CA SER A 100 7.78 -37.37 -6.09
C SER A 100 7.72 -36.47 -7.34
N PRO A 101 7.05 -35.31 -7.26
CA PRO A 101 7.52 -34.10 -7.93
C PRO A 101 7.94 -33.12 -6.84
N SER A 102 9.25 -32.89 -6.71
CA SER A 102 9.79 -31.79 -5.91
C SER A 102 9.55 -30.47 -6.65
N LEU A 103 8.30 -30.03 -6.69
CA LEU A 103 7.95 -28.64 -6.96
C LEU A 103 7.18 -28.19 -5.72
N SER A 104 7.93 -27.78 -4.70
CA SER A 104 7.37 -27.05 -3.58
C SER A 104 6.59 -25.86 -4.14
N PRO A 105 5.27 -25.73 -3.88
CA PRO A 105 4.47 -24.66 -4.45
C PRO A 105 5.01 -23.28 -4.08
N TYR A 106 5.83 -23.18 -3.02
CA TYR A 106 6.47 -21.96 -2.54
C TYR A 106 7.83 -21.62 -3.16
N SER A 107 8.26 -22.27 -4.25
CA SER A 107 9.54 -21.93 -4.90
C SER A 107 9.45 -20.62 -5.69
N CYS A 108 9.44 -19.51 -4.98
CA CYS A 108 9.58 -18.17 -5.53
C CYS A 108 11.03 -17.92 -5.93
N SER A 109 11.30 -17.84 -7.23
CA SER A 109 12.59 -17.38 -7.76
C SER A 109 12.47 -15.89 -8.14
N PRO A 110 13.22 -14.98 -7.51
CA PRO A 110 13.16 -13.56 -7.86
C PRO A 110 13.65 -13.36 -9.30
N LYS A 111 12.77 -12.85 -10.18
CA LYS A 111 13.17 -12.40 -11.52
C LYS A 111 14.07 -11.17 -11.36
N LYS A 112 15.37 -11.35 -11.56
CA LYS A 112 16.32 -10.23 -11.73
C LYS A 112 15.86 -9.42 -12.95
N GLY A 113 15.43 -8.19 -12.72
CA GLY A 113 15.09 -7.27 -13.80
C GLY A 113 16.29 -7.11 -14.74
N SER A 114 16.13 -7.50 -16.01
CA SER A 114 17.02 -7.09 -17.07
C SER A 114 16.69 -5.64 -17.41
N SER A 115 17.33 -4.71 -16.70
CA SER A 115 17.51 -3.35 -17.23
C SER A 115 18.59 -3.44 -18.28
N SER A 116 18.20 -3.60 -19.55
CA SER A 116 19.11 -3.29 -20.66
C SER A 116 19.13 -1.77 -20.88
N PRO A 117 20.29 -1.19 -21.21
CA PRO A 117 20.47 0.25 -21.40
C PRO A 117 19.78 0.75 -22.68
#